data_AF-A0A924VEC4-F1
#
_entry.id   AF-A0A924VEC4-F1
#
_cell.length_a   1.000
_cell.length_b   1.000
_cell.length_c   1.000
_cell.angle_alpha   90.00
_cell.angle_beta   90.00
_cell.angle_gamma   90.00
#
_symmetry.space_group_name_H-M   'P 1'
#
loop_
_entity.id
_entity.type
_entity.pdbx_description
1 polymer ?
#
loop_
_entity_poly.entity_id
_entity_poly.type
_entity_poly.pdbx_seq_one_letter_code
_entity_poly.pdbx_strand_id
1 'polypeptide(L)'
;MNIGIIGLGDMGCIYAKSFSSAGYRVYGCDLPHRTEMLKVELAPFGIEVLEDGKQVSRISDVIFYSVEAERISEVVNMYGSYTKYGAIVAGQTSVKHPEIEAFEKYLPKDVHIITCHSLHGPGFDPKGQKMIVIPHRTSREAYQRMTDLLSELGSVINEIPDFHEHDKIVADTQAVTHMGFESMGTAWKEAGFFPWENASYLGGIDNVKILITLRIFSYKAHIYGGLAILNPYARQQIKRYAESESELFKLMIKEEEDAFRKRLYRARDFIFGQDHKPLMLDEKVMQEFSLSAGPESRKPISHLSLLSMVDAWHHLKVNPYDNLICQTPPFR
;
A
#
# COMPACT_ATOMS: atom_id res chain seq x y z
N MET A 1 11.78 24.20 13.83
CA MET A 1 10.67 23.22 13.88
C MET A 1 11.24 21.88 14.28
N ASN A 2 10.65 21.24 15.29
CA ASN A 2 11.03 19.91 15.80
C ASN A 2 10.10 18.86 15.19
N ILE A 3 10.67 17.81 14.63
CA ILE A 3 9.93 16.71 14.00
C ILE A 3 10.04 15.47 14.87
N GLY A 4 8.91 14.83 15.17
CA GLY A 4 8.83 13.61 15.94
C GLY A 4 8.44 12.41 15.09
N ILE A 5 9.16 11.30 15.21
CA ILE A 5 8.83 10.03 14.56
C ILE A 5 8.57 8.97 15.63
N ILE A 6 7.32 8.53 15.76
CA ILE A 6 6.93 7.43 16.65
C ILE A 6 6.83 6.17 15.78
N GLY A 7 7.79 5.26 15.95
CA GLY A 7 8.00 4.09 15.08
C GLY A 7 9.17 4.32 14.10
N LEU A 8 10.40 4.11 14.57
CA LEU A 8 11.63 4.07 13.75
C LEU A 8 11.82 2.68 13.12
N GLY A 9 10.78 2.20 12.45
CA GLY A 9 10.86 1.10 11.49
C GLY A 9 11.45 1.58 10.16
N ASP A 10 11.33 0.76 9.10
CA ASP A 10 11.96 1.06 7.81
C ASP A 10 11.48 2.41 7.23
N MET A 11 10.17 2.65 7.20
CA MET A 11 9.60 3.92 6.70
C MET A 11 9.87 5.11 7.64
N GLY A 12 9.75 4.90 8.95
CA GLY A 12 10.02 5.96 9.94
C GLY A 12 11.46 6.43 9.88
N CYS A 13 12.41 5.52 9.69
CA CYS A 13 13.83 5.86 9.48
C CYS A 13 14.05 6.65 8.18
N ILE A 14 13.31 6.36 7.10
CA ILE A 14 13.39 7.14 5.85
C ILE A 14 12.95 8.58 6.11
N TYR A 15 11.79 8.78 6.72
CA TYR A 15 11.28 10.12 7.04
C TYR A 15 12.25 10.86 7.98
N ALA A 16 12.74 10.20 9.02
CA ALA A 16 13.67 10.78 9.96
C ALA A 16 14.96 11.26 9.28
N LYS A 17 15.56 10.42 8.42
CA LYS A 17 16.78 10.73 7.68
C LYS A 17 16.55 11.85 6.65
N SER A 18 15.43 11.83 5.94
CA SER A 18 15.08 12.88 4.97
C SER A 18 14.91 14.25 5.64
N PHE A 19 14.13 14.33 6.73
CA PHE A 19 13.93 15.59 7.44
C PHE A 19 15.20 16.09 8.14
N SER A 20 16.04 15.19 8.66
CA SER A 20 17.32 15.60 9.23
C SER A 20 18.25 16.17 8.16
N SER A 21 18.28 15.55 6.98
CA SER A 21 19.06 16.03 5.83
C SER A 21 18.59 17.39 5.32
N ALA A 22 17.30 17.70 5.47
CA ALA A 22 16.71 19.01 5.18
C ALA A 22 16.98 20.06 6.28
N GLY A 23 17.71 19.70 7.34
CA GLY A 23 18.14 20.63 8.40
C GLY A 23 17.16 20.78 9.57
N TYR A 24 16.14 19.92 9.67
CA TYR A 24 15.23 19.92 10.81
C TYR A 24 15.82 19.19 12.01
N ARG A 25 15.37 19.58 13.21
CA ARG A 25 15.67 18.83 14.44
C ARG A 25 14.72 17.65 14.53
N VAL A 26 15.26 16.44 14.43
CA VAL A 26 14.47 15.20 14.39
C VAL A 26 14.67 14.41 15.66
N TYR A 27 13.54 14.00 16.24
CA TYR A 27 13.44 13.15 17.41
C TYR A 27 12.65 11.90 17.04
N GLY A 28 13.04 10.75 17.56
CA GLY A 28 12.27 9.53 17.32
C GLY A 28 12.32 8.53 18.44
N CYS A 29 11.41 7.58 18.43
CA CYS A 29 11.40 6.45 19.34
C CYS A 29 10.87 5.20 18.64
N ASP A 30 11.19 4.04 19.19
CA ASP A 30 10.66 2.75 18.78
C ASP A 30 10.47 1.85 20.01
N LEU A 31 10.30 0.55 19.81
CA LEU A 31 10.22 -0.43 20.89
C LEU A 31 11.49 -0.37 21.76
N PRO A 32 11.37 -0.49 23.09
CA PRO A 32 12.48 -0.28 24.02
C PRO A 32 13.76 -1.07 23.70
N HIS A 33 13.61 -2.33 23.23
CA HIS A 33 14.73 -3.21 22.90
C HIS A 33 15.52 -2.77 21.65
N ARG A 34 14.99 -1.85 20.82
CA ARG A 34 15.68 -1.30 19.64
C ARG A 34 16.39 0.02 19.92
N THR A 35 16.15 0.65 21.07
CA THR A 35 16.61 2.01 21.39
C THR A 35 18.12 2.19 21.22
N GLU A 36 18.94 1.33 21.84
CA GLU A 36 20.40 1.47 21.79
C GLU A 36 20.96 1.23 20.38
N MET A 37 20.39 0.27 19.65
CA MET A 37 20.75 0.04 18.24
C MET A 37 20.43 1.27 17.39
N LEU A 38 19.24 1.84 17.54
CA LEU A 38 18.80 3.01 16.78
C LEU A 38 19.60 4.27 17.13
N LYS A 39 20.00 4.45 18.39
CA LYS A 39 20.91 5.55 18.79
C LYS A 39 22.21 5.48 18.00
N VAL A 40 22.81 4.30 17.88
CA VAL A 40 24.06 4.11 17.11
C VAL A 40 23.82 4.30 15.62
N GLU A 41 22.75 3.72 15.07
CA GLU A 41 22.43 3.81 13.63
C GLU A 41 22.14 5.25 13.19
N LEU A 42 21.41 6.01 14.00
CA LEU A 42 20.86 7.31 13.63
C LEU A 42 21.71 8.49 14.12
N ALA A 43 22.69 8.27 15.01
CA ALA A 43 23.64 9.30 15.46
C ALA A 43 24.40 10.01 14.33
N PRO A 44 24.88 9.32 13.26
CA PRO A 44 25.54 10.00 12.13
C PRO A 44 24.65 11.00 11.40
N PHE A 45 23.33 10.84 11.51
CA PHE A 45 22.34 11.72 10.90
C PHE A 45 21.87 12.82 11.85
N GLY A 46 22.41 12.92 13.07
CA GLY A 46 22.00 13.92 14.06
C GLY A 46 20.57 13.75 14.58
N ILE A 47 19.99 12.55 14.44
CA ILE A 47 18.64 12.23 14.91
C ILE A 47 18.74 11.77 16.37
N GLU A 48 17.93 12.38 17.24
CA GLU A 48 17.93 12.05 18.67
C GLU A 48 16.88 10.97 18.98
N VAL A 49 17.33 9.80 19.43
CA VAL A 49 16.45 8.69 19.81
C VAL A 49 16.11 8.77 21.29
N LEU A 50 14.82 8.98 21.59
CA LEU A 50 14.26 9.14 22.93
C LEU A 50 13.71 7.80 23.45
N GLU A 51 13.47 7.75 24.77
CA GLU A 51 13.04 6.51 25.44
C GLU A 51 11.64 6.04 25.02
N ASP A 52 10.72 6.97 24.78
CA ASP A 52 9.34 6.65 24.41
C ASP A 52 8.64 7.77 23.62
N GLY A 53 7.44 7.45 23.14
CA GLY A 53 6.60 8.39 22.38
C GLY A 53 6.05 9.54 23.22
N LYS A 54 6.08 9.50 24.56
CA LYS A 54 5.64 10.62 25.39
C LYS A 54 6.64 11.77 25.29
N GLN A 55 7.94 11.46 25.33
CA GLN A 55 8.98 12.46 25.18
C GLN A 55 8.94 13.08 23.77
N VAL A 56 8.84 12.24 22.73
CA VAL A 56 8.68 12.70 21.34
C VAL A 56 7.45 13.61 21.19
N SER A 57 6.29 13.21 21.72
CA SER A 57 5.04 13.97 21.57
C SER A 57 5.07 15.35 22.24
N ARG A 58 5.80 15.49 23.35
CA ARG A 58 5.88 16.75 24.12
C ARG A 58 6.69 17.84 23.44
N ILE A 59 7.70 17.48 22.66
CA ILE A 59 8.67 18.43 22.12
C ILE A 59 8.43 18.78 20.65
N SER A 60 7.76 17.89 19.92
CA SER A 60 7.63 17.97 18.46
C SER A 60 6.51 18.90 18.00
N ASP A 61 6.80 19.73 17.00
CA ASP A 61 5.83 20.57 16.29
C ASP A 61 4.99 19.76 15.30
N VAL A 62 5.61 18.75 14.68
CA VAL A 62 4.97 17.79 13.78
C VAL A 62 5.34 16.38 14.23
N ILE A 63 4.37 15.48 14.35
CA ILE A 63 4.55 14.10 14.80
C ILE A 63 4.03 13.15 13.73
N PHE A 64 4.86 12.20 13.32
CA PHE A 64 4.49 11.10 12.45
C PHE A 64 4.39 9.80 13.25
N TYR A 65 3.21 9.19 13.28
CA TYR A 65 3.02 7.82 13.72
C TYR A 65 3.31 6.89 12.54
N SER A 66 4.51 6.31 12.52
CA SER A 66 4.99 5.35 11.51
C SER A 66 5.01 3.94 12.09
N VAL A 67 3.85 3.50 12.59
CA VAL A 67 3.64 2.17 13.17
C VAL A 67 2.69 1.35 12.29
N GLU A 68 2.62 0.05 12.56
CA GLU A 68 1.68 -0.84 11.88
C GLU A 68 0.23 -0.36 12.10
N ALA A 69 -0.59 -0.42 11.05
CA ALA A 69 -1.98 0.05 11.11
C ALA A 69 -2.81 -0.66 12.20
N GLU A 70 -2.50 -1.92 12.50
CA GLU A 70 -3.14 -2.69 13.58
C GLU A 70 -2.77 -2.18 14.98
N ARG A 71 -1.62 -1.51 15.12
CA ARG A 71 -1.08 -1.02 16.39
C ARG A 71 -1.35 0.47 16.60
N ILE A 72 -1.83 1.19 15.58
CA ILE A 72 -2.00 2.64 15.65
C ILE A 72 -2.87 3.07 16.84
N SER A 73 -4.02 2.42 17.05
CA SER A 73 -4.92 2.77 18.17
C SER A 73 -4.26 2.57 19.54
N GLU A 74 -3.44 1.53 19.70
CA GLU A 74 -2.74 1.26 20.95
C GLU A 74 -1.66 2.33 21.20
N VAL A 75 -0.86 2.64 20.18
CA VAL A 75 0.25 3.58 20.28
C VAL A 75 -0.24 5.01 20.50
N VAL A 76 -1.29 5.45 19.80
CA VAL A 76 -1.90 6.77 20.02
C VAL A 76 -2.56 6.84 21.40
N ASN A 77 -3.17 5.76 21.90
CA ASN A 77 -3.69 5.74 23.27
C ASN A 77 -2.58 5.93 24.33
N MET A 78 -1.38 5.37 24.09
CA MET A 78 -0.26 5.51 25.02
C MET A 78 0.37 6.92 25.02
N TYR A 79 0.48 7.55 23.85
CA TYR A 79 1.32 8.73 23.66
C TYR A 79 0.57 9.98 23.19
N GLY A 80 -0.61 9.82 22.59
CA GLY A 80 -1.37 10.89 21.96
C GLY A 80 -1.73 12.04 22.90
N SER A 81 -2.07 11.74 24.16
CA SER A 81 -2.42 12.75 25.18
C SER A 81 -1.24 13.63 25.62
N TYR A 82 -0.01 13.25 25.29
CA TYR A 82 1.20 14.02 25.57
C TYR A 82 1.55 15.00 24.44
N THR A 83 0.79 15.00 23.35
CA THR A 83 0.98 15.90 22.22
C THR A 83 0.82 17.35 22.66
N LYS A 84 1.80 18.20 22.33
CA LYS A 84 1.76 19.61 22.71
C LYS A 84 0.69 20.41 21.94
N TYR A 85 0.25 21.51 22.54
CA TYR A 85 -0.71 22.46 21.96
C TYR A 85 -0.33 22.88 20.53
N GLY A 86 -1.28 22.83 19.60
CA GLY A 86 -1.10 23.30 18.23
C GLY A 86 -0.18 22.46 17.35
N ALA A 87 0.29 21.30 17.83
CA ALA A 87 1.11 20.39 17.02
C ALA A 87 0.29 19.80 15.87
N ILE A 88 1.00 19.40 14.82
CA ILE A 88 0.44 18.64 13.70
C ILE A 88 0.72 17.16 13.93
N VAL A 89 -0.30 16.32 13.86
CA VAL A 89 -0.19 14.88 13.97
C VAL A 89 -0.59 14.25 12.65
N ALA A 90 0.28 13.38 12.15
CA ALA A 90 0.09 12.58 10.96
C ALA A 90 0.34 11.11 11.31
N GLY A 91 -0.38 10.20 10.68
CA GLY A 91 0.10 8.84 10.55
C GLY A 91 0.58 8.58 9.13
N GLN A 92 1.45 7.57 9.01
CA GLN A 92 1.95 7.04 7.74
C GLN A 92 1.46 5.60 7.56
N THR A 93 0.26 5.29 8.03
CA THR A 93 -0.30 3.94 7.84
C THR A 93 -0.76 3.73 6.39
N SER A 94 -0.98 2.49 5.95
CA SER A 94 -1.56 2.24 4.62
C SER A 94 -3.09 2.41 4.58
N VAL A 95 -3.77 2.39 5.73
CA VAL A 95 -5.24 2.46 5.87
C VAL A 95 -5.60 3.56 6.85
N LYS A 96 -6.39 4.54 6.42
CA LYS A 96 -6.68 5.75 7.19
C LYS A 96 -7.78 5.59 8.21
N HIS A 97 -8.76 4.71 7.99
CA HIS A 97 -9.88 4.51 8.93
C HIS A 97 -9.42 4.27 10.39
N PRO A 98 -8.63 3.23 10.70
CA PRO A 98 -8.22 2.97 12.09
C PRO A 98 -7.33 4.08 12.66
N GLU A 99 -6.59 4.77 11.80
CA GLU A 99 -5.73 5.88 12.17
C GLU A 99 -6.54 7.11 12.59
N ILE A 100 -7.51 7.53 11.77
CA ILE A 100 -8.39 8.66 12.06
C ILE A 100 -9.24 8.36 13.30
N GLU A 101 -9.81 7.15 13.42
CA GLU A 101 -10.56 6.75 14.62
C GLU A 101 -9.71 6.85 15.90
N ALA A 102 -8.45 6.41 15.84
CA ALA A 102 -7.53 6.53 16.97
C ALA A 102 -7.22 7.99 17.29
N PHE A 103 -6.96 8.80 16.27
CA PHE A 103 -6.65 10.22 16.43
C PHE A 103 -7.81 11.01 17.03
N GLU A 104 -9.03 10.80 16.54
CA GLU A 104 -10.22 11.46 17.09
C GLU A 104 -10.48 11.09 18.55
N LYS A 105 -10.19 9.83 18.91
CA LYS A 105 -10.45 9.31 20.25
C LYS A 105 -9.42 9.74 21.29
N TYR A 106 -8.15 9.80 20.92
CA TYR A 106 -7.05 9.90 21.88
C TYR A 106 -6.22 11.18 21.78
N LEU A 107 -6.30 11.93 20.67
CA LEU A 107 -5.57 13.20 20.56
C LEU A 107 -6.35 14.35 21.22
N PRO A 108 -5.64 15.30 21.86
CA PRO A 108 -6.24 16.54 22.35
C PRO A 108 -6.98 17.32 21.24
N LYS A 109 -7.98 18.14 21.59
CA LYS A 109 -8.81 18.85 20.59
C LYS A 109 -8.10 20.03 19.91
N ASP A 110 -7.05 20.51 20.53
CA ASP A 110 -6.22 21.66 20.16
C ASP A 110 -5.01 21.29 19.27
N VAL A 111 -4.96 20.04 18.77
CA VAL A 111 -3.96 19.60 17.78
C VAL A 111 -4.59 19.47 16.39
N HIS A 112 -3.74 19.65 15.39
CA HIS A 112 -4.10 19.46 13.99
C HIS A 112 -3.88 18.00 13.57
N ILE A 113 -4.79 17.46 12.74
CA ILE A 113 -4.70 16.13 12.14
C ILE A 113 -4.61 16.30 10.62
N ILE A 114 -3.45 15.93 10.06
CA ILE A 114 -3.20 15.91 8.62
C ILE A 114 -2.49 14.60 8.32
N THR A 115 -3.21 13.61 7.83
CA THR A 115 -2.63 12.29 7.56
C THR A 115 -1.97 12.24 6.19
N CYS A 116 -1.04 11.30 6.01
CA CYS A 116 -0.36 11.09 4.75
C CYS A 116 -0.16 9.60 4.44
N HIS A 117 0.13 9.30 3.18
CA HIS A 117 0.49 7.96 2.73
C HIS A 117 1.52 8.05 1.61
N SER A 118 2.78 7.75 1.92
CA SER A 118 3.78 7.40 0.91
C SER A 118 3.32 6.16 0.15
N LEU A 119 3.06 6.30 -1.15
CA LEU A 119 2.62 5.20 -2.00
C LEU A 119 3.81 4.36 -2.50
N HIS A 120 4.84 4.21 -1.68
CA HIS A 120 6.02 3.41 -1.97
C HIS A 120 6.45 2.63 -0.73
N GLY A 121 7.14 1.52 -0.93
CA GLY A 121 7.76 0.78 0.16
C GLY A 121 9.11 1.37 0.57
N PRO A 122 9.71 0.87 1.66
CA PRO A 122 10.98 1.39 2.19
C PRO A 122 12.19 1.14 1.29
N GLY A 123 12.08 0.27 0.29
CA GLY A 123 13.15 0.03 -0.69
C GLY A 123 13.29 1.11 -1.76
N PHE A 124 12.51 2.19 -1.69
CA PHE A 124 12.49 3.26 -2.70
C PHE A 124 12.86 4.61 -2.07
N ASP A 125 13.62 5.40 -2.82
CA ASP A 125 13.81 6.83 -2.55
C ASP A 125 12.45 7.54 -2.68
N PRO A 126 11.99 8.31 -1.67
CA PRO A 126 10.74 9.08 -1.76
C PRO A 126 10.69 10.09 -2.91
N LYS A 127 11.85 10.50 -3.45
CA LYS A 127 11.93 11.49 -4.53
C LYS A 127 11.23 11.00 -5.80
N GLY A 128 10.29 11.82 -6.30
CA GLY A 128 9.49 11.51 -7.49
C GLY A 128 8.42 10.42 -7.29
N GLN A 129 8.32 9.85 -6.08
CA GLN A 129 7.24 8.94 -5.71
C GLN A 129 5.99 9.72 -5.35
N LYS A 130 4.83 9.09 -5.51
CA LYS A 130 3.55 9.70 -5.13
C LYS A 130 3.37 9.63 -3.61
N MET A 131 2.83 10.70 -3.05
CA MET A 131 2.38 10.77 -1.67
C MET A 131 0.96 11.33 -1.66
N ILE A 132 0.09 10.72 -0.86
CA ILE A 132 -1.23 11.29 -0.56
C ILE A 132 -1.14 12.09 0.73
N VAL A 133 -1.79 13.25 0.76
CA VAL A 133 -2.04 14.06 1.96
C VAL A 133 -3.54 14.25 2.11
N ILE A 134 -4.05 14.12 3.32
CA ILE A 134 -5.48 14.21 3.63
C ILE A 134 -5.66 15.14 4.83
N PRO A 135 -6.17 16.36 4.62
CA PRO A 135 -6.51 17.25 5.72
C PRO A 135 -7.77 16.72 6.43
N HIS A 136 -7.70 16.52 7.75
CA HIS A 136 -8.86 16.05 8.54
C HIS A 136 -9.36 17.12 9.52
N ARG A 137 -8.53 17.47 10.51
CA ARG A 137 -8.83 18.50 11.51
C ARG A 137 -7.69 19.51 11.51
N THR A 138 -7.75 20.53 10.66
CA THR A 138 -6.62 21.44 10.47
C THR A 138 -7.03 22.88 10.17
N SER A 139 -6.11 23.82 10.39
CA SER A 139 -6.22 25.19 9.85
C SER A 139 -5.43 25.31 8.55
N ARG A 140 -5.66 26.39 7.80
CA ARG A 140 -4.92 26.66 6.57
C ARG A 140 -3.41 26.81 6.81
N GLU A 141 -3.03 27.45 7.90
CA GLU A 141 -1.63 27.67 8.28
C GLU A 141 -0.95 26.36 8.66
N ALA A 142 -1.65 25.49 9.40
CA ALA A 142 -1.14 24.17 9.77
C ALA A 142 -1.02 23.26 8.53
N TYR A 143 -1.99 23.32 7.63
CA TYR A 143 -1.92 22.61 6.35
C TYR A 143 -0.72 23.02 5.52
N GLN A 144 -0.51 24.33 5.33
CA GLN A 144 0.64 24.84 4.59
C GLN A 144 1.97 24.39 5.23
N ARG A 145 2.11 24.50 6.56
CA ARG A 145 3.32 24.03 7.26
C ARG A 145 3.58 22.55 7.02
N MET A 146 2.53 21.72 7.01
CA MET A 146 2.67 20.29 6.76
C MET A 146 3.10 20.01 5.32
N THR A 147 2.48 20.66 4.32
CA THR A 147 2.83 20.46 2.92
C THR A 147 4.24 20.98 2.60
N ASP A 148 4.66 22.09 3.22
CA ASP A 148 6.02 22.61 3.10
C ASP A 148 7.03 21.58 3.62
N LEU A 149 6.77 21.01 4.80
CA LEU A 149 7.61 19.97 5.37
C LEU A 149 7.66 18.72 4.49
N LEU A 150 6.51 18.22 4.02
CA LEU A 150 6.45 17.02 3.18
C LEU A 150 7.12 17.23 1.82
N SER A 151 7.19 18.46 1.32
CA SER A 151 7.86 18.77 0.05
C SER A 151 9.37 18.47 0.07
N GLU A 152 9.98 18.48 1.26
CA GLU A 152 11.40 18.15 1.48
C GLU A 152 11.72 16.67 1.21
N LEU A 153 10.70 15.81 1.18
CA LEU A 153 10.84 14.41 0.74
C LEU A 153 11.06 14.31 -0.78
N GLY A 154 10.79 15.37 -1.53
CA GLY A 154 10.85 15.36 -2.99
C GLY A 154 9.75 14.52 -3.65
N SER A 155 8.73 14.10 -2.88
CA SER A 155 7.58 13.35 -3.37
C SER A 155 6.61 14.25 -4.13
N VAL A 156 5.87 13.65 -5.06
CA VAL A 156 4.74 14.30 -5.72
C VAL A 156 3.52 14.19 -4.80
N ILE A 157 3.24 15.30 -4.10
CA ILE A 157 2.12 15.40 -3.18
C ILE A 157 0.81 15.54 -3.97
N ASN A 158 -0.14 14.66 -3.68
CA ASN A 158 -1.52 14.74 -4.16
C ASN A 158 -2.44 14.82 -2.95
N GLU A 159 -3.38 15.75 -2.98
CA GLU A 159 -4.37 15.91 -1.92
C GLU A 159 -5.61 15.06 -2.23
N ILE A 160 -6.11 14.35 -1.22
CA ILE A 160 -7.45 13.76 -1.25
C ILE A 160 -8.24 14.43 -0.12
N PRO A 161 -9.45 14.93 -0.37
CA PRO A 161 -10.19 15.71 0.62
C PRO A 161 -10.71 14.88 1.79
N ASP A 162 -10.87 13.57 1.60
CA ASP A 162 -11.51 12.69 2.56
C ASP A 162 -10.81 11.32 2.69
N PHE A 163 -10.74 10.81 3.91
CA PHE A 163 -10.03 9.56 4.18
C PHE A 163 -10.85 8.32 3.75
N HIS A 164 -12.18 8.42 3.67
CA HIS A 164 -12.99 7.35 3.11
C HIS A 164 -12.72 7.17 1.62
N GLU A 165 -12.60 8.28 0.89
CA GLU A 165 -12.21 8.26 -0.52
C GLU A 165 -10.83 7.60 -0.70
N HIS A 166 -9.82 8.00 0.06
CA HIS A 166 -8.50 7.37 0.01
C HIS A 166 -8.59 5.85 0.23
N ASP A 167 -9.21 5.40 1.31
CA ASP A 167 -9.25 3.97 1.64
C ASP A 167 -10.05 3.17 0.62
N LYS A 168 -11.08 3.76 0.01
CA LYS A 168 -11.79 3.15 -1.10
C LYS A 168 -10.89 2.98 -2.32
N ILE A 169 -10.17 4.04 -2.73
CA ILE A 169 -9.25 3.98 -3.88
C ILE A 169 -8.14 2.95 -3.64
N VAL A 170 -7.57 2.89 -2.44
CA VAL A 170 -6.55 1.88 -2.09
C VAL A 170 -7.15 0.47 -2.15
N ALA A 171 -8.37 0.27 -1.64
CA ALA A 171 -9.04 -1.03 -1.77
C ALA A 171 -9.26 -1.41 -3.24
N ASP A 172 -9.83 -0.50 -4.03
CA ASP A 172 -10.17 -0.69 -5.45
C ASP A 172 -8.96 -1.09 -6.31
N THR A 173 -7.79 -0.55 -5.97
CA THR A 173 -6.54 -0.80 -6.72
C THR A 173 -5.76 -2.01 -6.21
N GLN A 174 -5.80 -2.29 -4.90
CA GLN A 174 -4.90 -3.26 -4.29
C GLN A 174 -5.59 -4.54 -3.80
N ALA A 175 -6.82 -4.49 -3.28
CA ALA A 175 -7.41 -5.63 -2.58
C ALA A 175 -7.63 -6.84 -3.49
N VAL A 176 -8.34 -6.64 -4.62
CA VAL A 176 -8.58 -7.70 -5.61
C VAL A 176 -7.28 -8.17 -6.25
N THR A 177 -6.36 -7.24 -6.52
CA THR A 177 -5.06 -7.53 -7.13
C THR A 177 -4.22 -8.43 -6.25
N HIS A 178 -4.09 -8.12 -4.96
CA HIS A 178 -3.35 -8.94 -4.01
C HIS A 178 -3.99 -10.31 -3.85
N MET A 179 -5.33 -10.40 -3.75
CA MET A 179 -6.04 -11.68 -3.71
C MET A 179 -5.73 -12.56 -4.92
N GLY A 180 -5.68 -11.98 -6.13
CA GLY A 180 -5.32 -12.69 -7.34
C GLY A 180 -3.95 -13.36 -7.25
N PHE A 181 -2.92 -12.62 -6.86
CA PHE A 181 -1.56 -13.14 -6.73
C PHE A 181 -1.38 -14.08 -5.53
N GLU A 182 -2.09 -13.85 -4.43
CA GLU A 182 -2.08 -14.73 -3.25
C GLU A 182 -2.71 -16.09 -3.56
N SER A 183 -3.86 -16.10 -4.25
CA SER A 183 -4.50 -17.33 -4.75
C SER A 183 -3.56 -18.13 -5.64
N MET A 184 -2.82 -17.46 -6.54
CA MET A 184 -1.83 -18.12 -7.40
C MET A 184 -0.68 -18.74 -6.59
N GLY A 185 -0.11 -18.00 -5.63
CA GLY A 185 0.97 -18.52 -4.79
C GLY A 185 0.54 -19.70 -3.93
N THR A 186 -0.67 -19.65 -3.38
CA THR A 186 -1.28 -20.75 -2.62
C THR A 186 -1.46 -21.99 -3.50
N ALA A 187 -1.98 -21.82 -4.72
CA ALA A 187 -2.15 -22.93 -5.65
C ALA A 187 -0.82 -23.61 -6.01
N TRP A 188 0.26 -22.86 -6.21
CA TRP A 188 1.58 -23.44 -6.48
C TRP A 188 2.14 -24.22 -5.28
N LYS A 189 1.99 -23.66 -4.07
CA LYS A 189 2.39 -24.36 -2.84
C LYS A 189 1.65 -25.70 -2.70
N GLU A 190 0.34 -25.72 -2.91
CA GLU A 190 -0.48 -26.94 -2.79
C GLU A 190 -0.23 -27.93 -3.94
N ALA A 191 0.14 -27.44 -5.13
CA ALA A 191 0.52 -28.29 -6.26
C ALA A 191 1.85 -29.05 -6.03
N GLY A 192 2.69 -28.58 -5.09
CA GLY A 192 3.92 -29.25 -4.68
C GLY A 192 5.08 -29.15 -5.68
N PHE A 193 4.98 -28.28 -6.69
CA PHE A 193 6.06 -27.95 -7.61
C PHE A 193 6.14 -26.44 -7.80
N PHE A 194 7.35 -25.92 -8.00
CA PHE A 194 7.50 -24.50 -8.30
C PHE A 194 7.26 -24.22 -9.79
N PRO A 195 6.70 -23.05 -10.15
CA PRO A 195 6.43 -22.73 -11.55
C PRO A 195 7.65 -22.86 -12.48
N TRP A 196 8.85 -22.46 -12.02
CA TRP A 196 10.10 -22.56 -12.82
C TRP A 196 10.58 -24.00 -13.05
N GLU A 197 10.05 -24.99 -12.33
CA GLU A 197 10.36 -26.41 -12.54
C GLU A 197 9.50 -27.04 -13.65
N ASN A 198 8.49 -26.31 -14.14
CA ASN A 198 7.57 -26.79 -15.16
C ASN A 198 7.72 -25.95 -16.43
N ALA A 199 8.10 -26.61 -17.53
CA ALA A 199 8.36 -25.99 -18.83
C ALA A 199 7.16 -25.18 -19.39
N SER A 200 5.95 -25.43 -18.88
CA SER A 200 4.76 -24.67 -19.26
C SER A 200 4.82 -23.20 -18.82
N TYR A 201 5.61 -22.85 -17.79
CA TYR A 201 5.66 -21.49 -17.21
C TYR A 201 6.94 -20.71 -17.58
N LEU A 202 7.66 -21.10 -18.63
CA LEU A 202 8.90 -20.43 -19.04
C LEU A 202 8.71 -19.14 -19.85
N GLY A 203 7.45 -18.74 -20.11
CA GLY A 203 7.12 -17.52 -20.84
C GLY A 203 7.42 -16.25 -20.02
N GLY A 204 7.77 -15.16 -20.69
CA GLY A 204 8.05 -13.87 -20.03
C GLY A 204 6.91 -13.38 -19.14
N ILE A 205 5.65 -13.58 -19.55
CA ILE A 205 4.48 -13.20 -18.74
C ILE A 205 4.34 -14.04 -17.48
N ASP A 206 4.70 -15.31 -17.53
CA ASP A 206 4.60 -16.21 -16.38
C ASP A 206 5.69 -15.87 -15.37
N ASN A 207 6.91 -15.58 -15.83
CA ASN A 207 7.97 -15.09 -14.97
C ASN A 207 7.59 -13.76 -14.30
N VAL A 208 6.99 -12.82 -15.03
CA VAL A 208 6.48 -11.59 -14.44
C VAL A 208 5.45 -11.89 -13.35
N LYS A 209 4.47 -12.77 -13.59
CA LYS A 209 3.48 -13.17 -12.57
C LYS A 209 4.15 -13.77 -11.34
N ILE A 210 5.10 -14.70 -11.54
CA ILE A 210 5.83 -15.37 -10.45
C ILE A 210 6.61 -14.35 -9.63
N LEU A 211 7.36 -13.46 -10.28
CA LEU A 211 8.14 -12.43 -9.61
C LEU A 211 7.25 -11.47 -8.80
N ILE A 212 6.09 -11.08 -9.35
CA ILE A 212 5.12 -10.26 -8.62
C ILE A 212 4.53 -11.02 -7.42
N THR A 213 4.14 -12.29 -7.60
CA THR A 213 3.66 -13.13 -6.49
C THR A 213 4.72 -13.25 -5.40
N LEU A 214 5.95 -13.65 -5.74
CA LEU A 214 7.05 -13.78 -4.77
C LEU A 214 7.34 -12.45 -4.08
N ARG A 215 7.29 -11.34 -4.82
CA ARG A 215 7.44 -10.01 -4.26
C ARG A 215 6.35 -9.73 -3.22
N ILE A 216 5.08 -9.97 -3.52
CA ILE A 216 3.98 -9.81 -2.56
C ILE A 216 4.20 -10.68 -1.32
N PHE A 217 4.53 -11.97 -1.47
CA PHE A 217 4.80 -12.83 -0.32
C PHE A 217 6.06 -12.46 0.48
N SER A 218 7.01 -11.72 -0.10
CA SER A 218 8.24 -11.30 0.58
C SER A 218 8.11 -10.10 1.52
N TYR A 219 7.03 -9.31 1.41
CA TYR A 219 6.80 -8.19 2.33
C TYR A 219 6.28 -8.67 3.69
N LYS A 220 6.36 -7.80 4.70
CA LYS A 220 5.87 -8.08 6.05
C LYS A 220 4.36 -8.36 6.01
N ALA A 221 3.96 -9.47 6.64
CA ALA A 221 2.58 -9.95 6.61
C ALA A 221 1.55 -8.91 7.06
N HIS A 222 1.88 -8.06 8.05
CA HIS A 222 0.99 -7.01 8.55
C HIS A 222 0.65 -5.92 7.51
N ILE A 223 1.43 -5.78 6.44
CA ILE A 223 1.17 -4.75 5.41
C ILE A 223 -0.07 -5.14 4.60
N TYR A 224 -0.09 -6.38 4.09
CA TYR A 224 -1.21 -6.87 3.29
C TYR A 224 -2.36 -7.39 4.17
N GLY A 225 -2.04 -8.06 5.28
CA GLY A 225 -3.02 -8.49 6.27
C GLY A 225 -3.77 -7.29 6.87
N GLY A 226 -3.03 -6.24 7.27
CA GLY A 226 -3.62 -5.01 7.78
C GLY A 226 -4.53 -4.33 6.75
N LEU A 227 -4.14 -4.25 5.48
CA LEU A 227 -5.01 -3.74 4.43
C LEU A 227 -6.30 -4.56 4.30
N ALA A 228 -6.20 -5.88 4.19
CA ALA A 228 -7.34 -6.76 4.01
C ALA A 228 -8.30 -6.74 5.21
N ILE A 229 -7.77 -6.66 6.44
CA ILE A 229 -8.53 -6.77 7.68
C ILE A 229 -9.12 -5.42 8.09
N LEU A 230 -8.33 -4.34 8.02
CA LEU A 230 -8.67 -3.05 8.59
C LEU A 230 -9.36 -2.10 7.60
N ASN A 231 -9.18 -2.28 6.29
CA ASN A 231 -9.87 -1.46 5.32
C ASN A 231 -11.32 -1.97 5.13
N PRO A 232 -12.35 -1.18 5.47
CA PRO A 232 -13.73 -1.64 5.40
C PRO A 232 -14.19 -1.95 3.96
N TYR A 233 -13.62 -1.27 2.96
CA TYR A 233 -13.93 -1.50 1.56
C TYR A 233 -13.27 -2.77 1.02
N ALA A 234 -12.07 -3.12 1.50
CA ALA A 234 -11.35 -4.31 1.04
C ALA A 234 -12.13 -5.60 1.30
N ARG A 235 -12.84 -5.70 2.44
CA ARG A 235 -13.65 -6.89 2.79
C ARG A 235 -14.71 -7.22 1.73
N GLN A 236 -15.40 -6.20 1.22
CA GLN A 236 -16.40 -6.39 0.16
C GLN A 236 -15.74 -6.91 -1.12
N GLN A 237 -14.57 -6.38 -1.45
CA GLN A 237 -13.84 -6.78 -2.66
C GLN A 237 -13.30 -8.20 -2.58
N ILE A 238 -12.70 -8.56 -1.45
CA ILE A 238 -12.20 -9.91 -1.19
C ILE A 238 -13.33 -10.93 -1.28
N LYS A 239 -14.48 -10.63 -0.66
CA LYS A 239 -15.67 -11.49 -0.75
C LYS A 239 -16.12 -11.65 -2.20
N ARG A 240 -16.23 -10.55 -2.95
CA ARG A 240 -16.68 -10.61 -4.35
C ARG A 240 -15.68 -11.35 -5.24
N TYR A 241 -14.38 -11.21 -5.00
CA TYR A 241 -13.36 -11.98 -5.70
C TYR A 241 -13.55 -13.50 -5.49
N ALA A 242 -13.74 -13.94 -4.25
CA ALA A 242 -13.97 -15.36 -3.95
C ALA A 242 -15.27 -15.90 -4.59
N GLU A 243 -16.34 -15.09 -4.60
CA GLU A 243 -17.58 -15.41 -5.29
C GLU A 243 -17.38 -15.51 -6.80
N SER A 244 -16.66 -14.56 -7.41
CA SER A 244 -16.34 -14.56 -8.83
C SER A 244 -15.54 -15.78 -9.25
N GLU A 245 -14.50 -16.14 -8.49
CA GLU A 245 -13.71 -17.36 -8.75
C GLU A 245 -14.57 -18.61 -8.66
N SER A 246 -15.39 -18.73 -7.62
CA SER A 246 -16.30 -19.87 -7.42
C SER A 246 -17.35 -19.99 -8.53
N GLU A 247 -17.93 -18.87 -8.97
CA GLU A 247 -18.95 -18.86 -10.01
C GLU A 247 -18.37 -19.16 -11.40
N LEU A 248 -17.21 -18.61 -11.73
CA LEU A 248 -16.50 -18.93 -12.96
C LEU A 248 -16.11 -20.42 -13.00
N PHE A 249 -15.59 -20.95 -11.88
CA PHE A 249 -15.28 -22.38 -11.77
C PHE A 249 -16.52 -23.26 -11.96
N LYS A 250 -17.67 -22.88 -11.39
CA LYS A 250 -18.94 -23.60 -11.60
C LYS A 250 -19.33 -23.67 -13.08
N LEU A 251 -19.18 -22.58 -13.84
CA LEU A 251 -19.47 -22.57 -15.28
C LEU A 251 -18.54 -23.54 -16.04
N MET A 252 -17.26 -23.60 -15.65
CA MET A 252 -16.29 -24.52 -16.25
C MET A 252 -16.64 -25.99 -15.99
N ILE A 253 -17.00 -26.35 -14.75
CA ILE A 253 -17.36 -27.73 -14.38
C ILE A 253 -18.68 -28.19 -15.03
N LYS A 254 -19.60 -27.25 -15.29
CA LYS A 254 -20.84 -27.53 -16.01
C LYS A 254 -20.70 -27.50 -17.53
N GLU A 255 -19.50 -27.20 -18.04
CA GLU A 255 -19.22 -27.06 -19.48
C GLU A 255 -20.09 -25.99 -20.17
N GLU A 256 -20.49 -24.95 -19.44
CA GLU A 256 -21.34 -23.84 -19.94
C GLU A 256 -20.50 -22.77 -20.65
N GLU A 257 -19.85 -23.14 -21.77
CA GLU A 257 -18.87 -22.30 -22.49
C GLU A 257 -19.41 -20.93 -22.91
N ASP A 258 -20.59 -20.87 -23.51
CA ASP A 258 -21.19 -19.62 -23.99
C ASP A 258 -21.44 -18.63 -22.86
N ALA A 259 -21.95 -19.12 -21.72
CA ALA A 259 -22.21 -18.31 -20.54
C ALA A 259 -20.91 -17.78 -19.94
N PHE A 260 -19.88 -18.64 -19.85
CA PHE A 260 -18.55 -18.28 -19.39
C PHE A 260 -17.93 -17.16 -20.25
N ARG A 261 -17.87 -17.34 -21.58
CA ARG A 261 -17.31 -16.35 -22.51
C ARG A 261 -18.06 -15.02 -22.45
N LYS A 262 -19.40 -15.06 -22.48
CA LYS A 262 -20.24 -13.86 -22.45
C LYS A 262 -20.02 -13.04 -21.17
N ARG A 263 -19.85 -13.71 -20.02
CA ARG A 263 -19.55 -13.06 -18.75
C ARG A 263 -18.19 -12.37 -18.79
N LEU A 264 -17.15 -13.05 -19.26
CA LEU A 264 -15.80 -12.49 -19.36
C LEU A 264 -15.71 -11.33 -20.36
N TYR A 265 -16.40 -11.42 -21.51
CA TYR A 265 -16.38 -10.32 -22.48
C TYR A 265 -17.07 -9.07 -21.95
N ARG A 266 -18.16 -9.20 -21.18
CA ARG A 266 -18.76 -8.03 -20.50
C ARG A 266 -17.78 -7.39 -19.52
N ALA A 267 -17.08 -8.20 -18.73
CA ALA A 267 -16.09 -7.70 -17.78
C ALA A 267 -14.91 -7.02 -18.50
N ARG A 268 -14.42 -7.63 -19.59
CA ARG A 268 -13.40 -7.03 -20.48
C ARG A 268 -13.86 -5.69 -21.02
N ASP A 269 -15.05 -5.62 -21.60
CA ASP A 269 -15.57 -4.41 -22.24
C ASP A 269 -15.80 -3.29 -21.23
N PHE A 270 -16.18 -3.63 -20.01
CA PHE A 270 -16.29 -2.66 -18.92
C PHE A 270 -14.93 -2.03 -18.54
N ILE A 271 -13.88 -2.85 -18.42
CA ILE A 271 -12.56 -2.39 -17.99
C ILE A 271 -11.79 -1.70 -19.13
N PHE A 272 -11.79 -2.31 -20.32
CA PHE A 272 -10.93 -1.93 -21.44
C PHE A 272 -11.68 -1.30 -22.63
N GLY A 273 -13.02 -1.27 -22.61
CA GLY A 273 -13.83 -0.71 -23.70
C GLY A 273 -13.99 0.81 -23.65
N GLN A 274 -13.52 1.46 -22.58
CA GLN A 274 -13.39 2.92 -22.52
C GLN A 274 -12.09 3.37 -23.22
N ASP A 275 -12.01 4.63 -23.67
CA ASP A 275 -10.85 5.24 -24.38
C ASP A 275 -9.58 5.39 -23.50
N HIS A 276 -9.36 4.48 -22.56
CA HIS A 276 -8.11 4.34 -21.83
C HIS A 276 -7.07 3.68 -22.74
N LYS A 277 -5.92 4.34 -22.95
CA LYS A 277 -4.77 3.69 -23.55
C LYS A 277 -4.36 2.51 -22.65
N PRO A 278 -4.42 1.25 -23.12
CA PRO A 278 -4.11 0.10 -22.27
C PRO A 278 -2.69 0.19 -21.71
N LEU A 279 -2.55 0.08 -20.39
CA LEU A 279 -1.24 -0.03 -19.73
C LEU A 279 -0.75 -1.48 -19.88
N MET A 280 -0.23 -1.80 -21.07
CA MET A 280 0.26 -3.13 -21.41
C MET A 280 1.79 -3.13 -21.45
N LEU A 281 2.40 -4.21 -20.99
CA LEU A 281 3.82 -4.45 -21.17
C LEU A 281 4.10 -4.63 -22.68
N ASP A 282 5.07 -3.89 -23.20
CA ASP A 282 5.54 -4.03 -24.59
C ASP A 282 6.23 -5.39 -24.77
N GLU A 283 6.13 -5.97 -25.98
CA GLU A 283 6.73 -7.26 -26.33
C GLU A 283 8.23 -7.31 -26.04
N LYS A 284 8.95 -6.19 -26.20
CA LYS A 284 10.38 -6.10 -25.88
C LYS A 284 10.65 -6.34 -24.39
N VAL A 285 9.89 -5.71 -23.52
CA VAL A 285 9.99 -5.89 -22.06
C VAL A 285 9.64 -7.34 -21.71
N MET A 286 8.60 -7.90 -22.34
CA MET A 286 8.21 -9.30 -22.13
C MET A 286 9.30 -10.31 -22.55
N GLN A 287 10.10 -9.98 -23.56
CA GLN A 287 11.23 -10.82 -23.97
C GLN A 287 12.36 -10.83 -22.94
N GLU A 288 12.63 -9.71 -22.26
CA GLU A 288 13.67 -9.64 -21.21
C GLU A 288 13.38 -10.58 -20.04
N PHE A 289 12.11 -10.83 -19.73
CA PHE A 289 11.70 -11.76 -18.67
C PHE A 289 11.58 -13.22 -19.13
N SER A 290 11.87 -13.55 -20.39
CA SER A 290 11.73 -14.93 -20.89
C SER A 290 12.94 -15.78 -20.50
N LEU A 291 12.70 -16.92 -19.84
CA LEU A 291 13.75 -17.87 -19.46
C LEU A 291 13.95 -18.89 -20.60
N SER A 292 14.83 -18.53 -21.54
CA SER A 292 15.53 -19.44 -22.48
C SER A 292 14.70 -20.28 -23.46
N ALA A 293 13.36 -20.29 -23.40
CA ALA A 293 12.53 -21.14 -24.25
C ALA A 293 12.18 -20.46 -25.59
N GLY A 294 12.49 -21.14 -26.70
CA GLY A 294 12.00 -20.81 -28.03
C GLY A 294 10.46 -20.88 -28.10
N PRO A 295 9.83 -20.18 -29.07
CA PRO A 295 8.37 -19.99 -29.11
C PRO A 295 7.55 -21.28 -29.29
N GLU A 296 8.16 -22.40 -29.68
CA GLU A 296 7.45 -23.62 -30.14
C GLU A 296 6.88 -24.51 -29.02
N SER A 297 7.19 -24.29 -27.73
CA SER A 297 6.66 -25.11 -26.62
C SER A 297 5.66 -24.39 -25.70
N ARG A 298 5.25 -23.15 -26.05
CA ARG A 298 4.42 -22.32 -25.17
C ARG A 298 2.95 -22.74 -25.24
N LYS A 299 2.39 -23.24 -24.14
CA LYS A 299 0.94 -23.37 -23.99
C LYS A 299 0.34 -22.01 -23.60
N PRO A 300 -0.79 -21.59 -24.19
CA PRO A 300 -1.55 -20.45 -23.68
C PRO A 300 -2.01 -20.75 -22.25
N ILE A 301 -1.66 -19.89 -21.30
CA ILE A 301 -2.07 -20.06 -19.89
C ILE A 301 -3.11 -19.01 -19.54
N SER A 302 -4.32 -19.47 -19.23
CA SER A 302 -5.33 -18.69 -18.52
C SER A 302 -5.27 -19.04 -17.04
N HIS A 303 -4.94 -18.08 -16.18
CA HIS A 303 -5.13 -18.25 -14.74
C HIS A 303 -6.54 -17.81 -14.39
N LEU A 304 -7.32 -18.72 -13.80
CA LEU A 304 -8.66 -18.43 -13.30
C LEU A 304 -8.62 -17.21 -12.36
N SER A 305 -7.59 -17.11 -11.51
CA SER A 305 -7.40 -15.98 -10.60
C SER A 305 -7.40 -14.61 -11.30
N LEU A 306 -6.77 -14.49 -12.49
CA LEU A 306 -6.77 -13.23 -13.25
C LEU A 306 -8.14 -12.92 -13.87
N LEU A 307 -8.87 -13.95 -14.33
CA LEU A 307 -10.23 -13.78 -14.84
C LEU A 307 -11.19 -13.36 -13.71
N SER A 308 -11.02 -13.95 -12.53
CA SER A 308 -11.76 -13.61 -11.32
C SER A 308 -11.53 -12.17 -10.88
N MET A 309 -10.32 -11.62 -11.04
CA MET A 309 -10.03 -10.22 -10.75
C MET A 309 -10.88 -9.28 -11.64
N VAL A 310 -10.82 -9.47 -12.95
CA VAL A 310 -11.54 -8.63 -13.93
C VAL A 310 -13.06 -8.76 -13.74
N ASP A 311 -13.54 -9.97 -13.49
CA ASP A 311 -14.96 -10.22 -13.20
C ASP A 311 -15.41 -9.56 -11.89
N ALA A 312 -14.62 -9.66 -10.83
CA ALA A 312 -14.92 -9.03 -9.54
C ALA A 312 -15.01 -7.50 -9.68
N TRP A 313 -14.06 -6.87 -10.35
CA TRP A 313 -14.08 -5.43 -10.64
C TRP A 313 -15.35 -5.01 -11.40
N HIS A 314 -15.73 -5.75 -12.43
CA HIS A 314 -16.96 -5.50 -13.16
C HIS A 314 -18.21 -5.62 -12.27
N HIS A 315 -18.30 -6.64 -11.42
CA HIS A 315 -19.41 -6.79 -10.46
C HIS A 315 -19.48 -5.65 -9.44
N LEU A 316 -18.32 -5.17 -8.99
CA LEU A 316 -18.21 -4.05 -8.05
C LEU A 316 -18.38 -2.68 -8.73
N LYS A 317 -18.45 -2.65 -10.06
CA LYS A 317 -18.43 -1.42 -10.88
C LYS A 317 -17.20 -0.55 -10.58
N VAL A 318 -16.07 -1.20 -10.36
CA VAL A 318 -14.77 -0.56 -10.09
C VAL A 318 -13.92 -0.68 -11.33
N ASN A 319 -13.44 0.44 -11.88
CA ASN A 319 -12.41 0.44 -12.90
C ASN A 319 -11.09 0.94 -12.30
N PRO A 320 -10.05 0.09 -12.17
CA PRO A 320 -8.77 0.50 -11.58
C PRO A 320 -8.09 1.69 -12.29
N TYR A 321 -8.39 1.92 -13.58
CA TYR A 321 -7.86 3.07 -14.34
C TYR A 321 -8.34 4.42 -13.80
N ASP A 322 -9.50 4.47 -13.14
CA ASP A 322 -10.05 5.71 -12.56
C ASP A 322 -9.29 6.11 -11.27
N ASN A 323 -8.54 5.18 -10.69
CA ASN A 323 -7.96 5.26 -9.36
C ASN A 323 -6.42 5.38 -9.37
N LEU A 324 -5.83 5.75 -10.51
CA LEU A 324 -4.37 5.86 -10.70
C LEU A 324 -3.70 6.95 -9.82
N ILE A 325 -4.47 7.82 -9.18
CA ILE A 325 -3.95 8.80 -8.21
C ILE A 325 -3.24 8.09 -7.04
N CYS A 326 -3.73 6.94 -6.59
CA CYS A 326 -3.13 6.14 -5.52
C CYS A 326 -2.27 4.96 -6.01
N GLN A 327 -1.80 4.98 -7.26
CA GLN A 327 -0.96 3.90 -7.79
C GLN A 327 0.38 3.82 -7.02
N THR A 328 0.83 2.60 -6.76
CA THR A 328 2.14 2.31 -6.16
C THR A 328 3.16 1.88 -7.24
N PRO A 329 4.48 1.96 -6.99
CA PRO A 329 5.54 1.60 -7.94
C PRO A 329 5.39 0.26 -8.70
N PRO A 330 4.87 -0.85 -8.14
CA PRO A 330 4.64 -2.06 -8.94
C PRO A 330 3.66 -1.87 -10.11
N PHE A 331 2.93 -0.75 -10.17
CA PHE A 331 1.96 -0.40 -11.21
C PHE A 331 2.38 0.81 -12.05
N ARG A 332 3.67 1.18 -12.03
CA ARG A 332 4.23 2.34 -12.75
C ARG A 332 5.11 1.93 -13.93
#